data_AF-A0A370B886-F1
#
_entry.id   AF-A0A370B886-F1
#
_cell.length_a   1.000
_cell.length_b   1.000
_cell.length_c   1.000
_cell.angle_alpha   90.00
_cell.angle_beta   90.00
_cell.angle_gamma   90.00
#
_symmetry.space_group_name_H-M   'P 1'
#
loop_
_entity.id
_entity.type
_entity.pdbx_description
1 polymer ?
#
loop_
_entity_poly.entity_id
_entity_poly.type
_entity_poly.pdbx_seq_one_letter_code
_entity_poly.pdbx_strand_id
1 'polypeptide(L)' 'MHEIPANDSKGEPAHHHADVRYLFSTTGAVDLSLQDEEVSGYVWRSPDAIEDERLRSRVIAAVPSGA' A
#
# COMPACT_ATOMS: atom_id res chain seq x y z
N MET A 1 -0.96 -10.77 -8.94
CA MET A 1 -0.97 -12.17 -8.50
C MET A 1 0.43 -12.70 -8.71
N HIS A 2 1.03 -13.30 -7.68
CA HIS A 2 2.35 -13.92 -7.78
C HIS A 2 2.37 -15.20 -6.94
N GLU A 3 3.34 -16.07 -7.18
CA GLU A 3 3.53 -17.29 -6.40
C GLU A 3 4.43 -17.00 -5.20
N ILE A 4 4.03 -17.52 -4.04
CA ILE A 4 4.86 -17.55 -2.84
C ILE A 4 5.25 -19.02 -2.59
N PRO A 5 6.55 -19.33 -2.46
CA PRO A 5 7.01 -20.68 -2.18
C PRO A 5 6.59 -21.11 -0.77
N ALA A 6 6.62 -22.42 -0.51
CA ALA A 6 6.36 -22.95 0.82
C ALA A 6 7.38 -22.40 1.85
N ASN A 7 6.91 -22.16 3.06
CA ASN A 7 7.73 -21.81 4.21
C ASN A 7 7.43 -22.75 5.38
N ASP A 8 8.20 -23.84 5.46
CA ASP A 8 8.01 -24.89 6.45
C ASP A 8 8.17 -24.38 7.89
N SER A 9 9.02 -23.37 8.12
CA SER A 9 9.20 -22.78 9.47
C SER A 9 7.93 -22.12 10.01
N LYS A 10 7.03 -21.72 9.11
CA LYS A 10 5.72 -21.14 9.43
C LYS A 10 4.56 -22.11 9.18
N GLY A 11 4.83 -23.31 8.66
CA GLY A 11 3.79 -24.27 8.25
C GLY A 11 2.96 -23.79 7.07
N GLU A 12 3.50 -22.93 6.21
CA GLU A 12 2.80 -22.33 5.07
C GLU A 12 3.13 -23.08 3.78
N PRO A 13 2.17 -23.75 3.11
CA PRO A 13 2.42 -24.37 1.81
C PRO A 13 2.53 -23.31 0.70
N ALA A 14 3.05 -23.73 -0.46
CA ALA A 14 3.08 -22.86 -1.64
C ALA A 14 1.67 -22.44 -2.06
N HIS A 15 1.51 -21.17 -2.42
CA HIS A 15 0.20 -20.61 -2.76
C HIS A 15 0.34 -19.41 -3.70
N HIS A 16 -0.78 -19.02 -4.31
CA HIS A 16 -0.88 -17.78 -5.05
C HIS A 16 -1.30 -16.64 -4.14
N HIS A 17 -0.56 -15.55 -4.20
CA HIS A 17 -0.85 -14.32 -3.49
C HIS A 17 -1.48 -13.28 -4.42
N ALA A 18 -2.51 -12.59 -3.93
CA ALA A 18 -3.13 -11.47 -4.62
C ALA A 18 -3.28 -10.29 -3.66
N ASP A 19 -2.67 -9.16 -4.01
CA ASP A 19 -2.85 -7.91 -3.28
C ASP A 19 -4.12 -7.20 -3.74
N VAL A 20 -5.06 -7.03 -2.81
CA VAL A 20 -6.22 -6.14 -2.98
C VAL A 20 -5.90 -4.83 -2.27
N ARG A 21 -5.83 -3.73 -3.02
CA ARG A 21 -5.49 -2.40 -2.48
C ARG A 21 -6.72 -1.50 -2.50
N TYR A 22 -6.94 -0.80 -1.40
CA TYR A 22 -8.00 0.21 -1.25
C TYR A 22 -7.37 1.59 -1.14
N LEU A 23 -7.95 2.57 -1.83
CA LEU A 23 -7.53 3.97 -1.76
C LEU A 23 -8.56 4.76 -0.95
N PHE A 24 -8.08 5.54 0.02
CA PHE A 24 -8.88 6.41 0.85
C PHE A 24 -8.38 7.84 0.74
N SER A 25 -9.28 8.80 0.91
CA SER A 25 -8.95 10.21 1.06
C SER A 25 -9.57 10.74 2.35
N THR A 26 -8.92 11.73 2.94
CA THR A 26 -9.46 12.47 4.09
C THR A 26 -9.93 13.84 3.61
N THR A 27 -10.99 14.35 4.22
CA THR A 27 -11.54 15.68 3.90
C THR A 27 -10.83 16.81 4.64
N GLY A 28 -9.84 16.51 5.46
CA GLY A 28 -9.12 17.47 6.29
C GLY A 28 -7.78 16.93 6.78
N ALA A 29 -7.15 17.70 7.67
CA ALA A 29 -5.88 17.35 8.28
C ALA A 29 -5.96 16.01 9.03
N VAL A 30 -4.92 15.20 8.88
CA VAL A 30 -4.80 13.91 9.55
C VAL A 30 -3.87 14.07 10.75
N ASP A 31 -4.41 13.88 11.95
CA ASP A 31 -3.59 13.72 13.14
C ASP A 31 -3.05 12.30 13.17
N LEU A 32 -1.72 12.16 13.05
CA LEU A 32 -1.04 10.88 12.91
C LEU A 32 -0.20 10.61 14.16
N SER A 33 -0.60 9.60 14.91
CA SER A 33 0.22 8.99 15.95
C SER A 33 0.77 7.66 15.45
N LEU A 34 2.07 7.45 15.61
CA LEU A 34 2.69 6.17 15.28
C LEU A 34 2.44 5.14 16.38
N GLN A 35 2.45 3.87 15.97
CA GLN A 35 2.56 2.71 16.85
C GLN A 35 3.97 2.17 16.67
N ASP A 36 4.88 2.53 17.57
CA ASP A 36 6.31 2.30 17.42
C ASP A 36 6.68 0.80 17.48
N GLU A 37 5.78 -0.04 17.99
CA GLU A 37 5.90 -1.51 17.93
C GLU A 37 5.78 -2.06 16.51
N GLU A 38 5.11 -1.35 15.60
CA GLU A 38 4.79 -1.80 14.25
C GLU A 38 5.54 -1.02 13.17
N VAL A 39 5.79 0.28 13.38
CA VAL A 39 6.41 1.16 12.38
C VAL A 39 7.44 2.11 12.97
N SER A 40 8.49 2.39 12.21
CA SER A 40 9.57 3.30 12.64
C SER A 40 9.43 4.74 12.15
N GLY A 41 8.35 5.09 11.45
CA GLY A 41 8.15 6.42 10.87
C GLY A 41 7.13 6.44 9.73
N TYR A 42 6.78 7.65 9.28
CA TYR A 42 5.91 7.86 8.12
C TYR A 42 6.33 9.10 7.32
N VAL A 43 5.99 9.11 6.03
CA VAL A 43 6.11 10.28 5.17
C VAL A 43 5.05 10.24 4.07
N TRP A 44 4.37 11.37 3.85
CA TRP A 44 3.51 11.55 2.67
C TRP A 44 4.39 11.74 1.43
N ARG A 45 4.13 10.97 0.37
CA ARG A 45 4.89 11.04 -0.90
C ARG A 45 3.97 11.32 -2.07
N SER A 46 4.53 11.89 -3.13
CA SER A 46 3.82 11.99 -4.42
C SER A 46 3.47 10.58 -4.93
N PRO A 47 2.28 10.39 -5.52
CA PRO A 47 1.94 9.17 -6.27
C PRO A 47 2.97 8.81 -7.35
N ASP A 48 3.74 9.78 -7.86
CA ASP A 48 4.79 9.55 -8.86
C ASP A 48 5.89 8.59 -8.37
N ALA A 49 6.09 8.51 -7.05
CA ALA A 49 7.04 7.61 -6.41
C ALA A 49 6.63 6.12 -6.45
N ILE A 50 5.42 5.81 -6.93
CA ILE A 50 4.98 4.42 -7.13
C ILE A 50 5.66 3.87 -8.38
N GLU A 51 6.47 2.82 -8.21
CA GLU A 51 7.25 2.21 -9.30
C GLU A 51 6.38 1.38 -10.26
N ASP A 52 5.34 0.70 -9.75
CA ASP A 52 4.40 -0.03 -10.60
C ASP A 52 3.53 0.95 -11.39
N GLU A 53 3.79 1.04 -12.69
CA GLU A 53 3.10 1.95 -13.61
C GLU A 53 1.57 1.80 -13.57
N ARG A 54 1.08 0.56 -13.53
CA ARG A 54 -0.37 0.31 -13.55
C ARG A 54 -1.03 0.79 -12.26
N LEU A 55 -0.39 0.56 -11.11
CA LEU A 55 -0.85 1.04 -9.82
C LEU A 55 -0.77 2.57 -9.75
N ARG A 56 0.35 3.16 -10.17
CA ARG A 56 0.54 4.61 -10.23
C ARG A 56 -0.54 5.29 -11.04
N SER A 57 -0.75 4.86 -12.28
CA SER A 57 -1.78 5.38 -13.17
C SER A 57 -3.18 5.31 -12.56
N ARG A 58 -3.51 4.22 -11.86
CA ARG A 58 -4.81 4.07 -11.17
C ARG A 58 -4.97 4.99 -9.97
N VAL A 59 -3.92 5.16 -9.17
CA VAL A 59 -3.94 6.06 -8.01
C VAL A 59 -4.10 7.51 -8.50
N ILE A 60 -3.28 7.94 -9.46
CA ILE A 60 -3.35 9.31 -10.02
C ILE A 60 -4.74 9.60 -10.60
N ALA A 61 -5.32 8.66 -11.36
CA ALA A 61 -6.64 8.84 -11.94
C ALA A 61 -7.78 8.93 -10.90
N ALA A 62 -7.56 8.43 -9.69
CA ALA A 62 -8.55 8.45 -8.61
C ALA A 62 -8.42 9.68 -7.70
N VAL A 63 -7.32 10.44 -7.77
CA VAL A 63 -7.16 11.69 -7.01
C VAL A 63 -8.04 12.78 -7.64
N PRO A 64 -8.98 13.39 -6.91
CA PRO A 64 -9.80 14.46 -7.44
C PRO A 64 -8.97 15.68 -7.86
N SER A 65 -9.24 16.22 -9.05
CA SER A 65 -8.65 17.49 -9.48
C SER A 65 -9.23 18.64 -8.65
N GLY A 66 -8.50 19.13 -7.65
CA GLY A 66 -8.83 20.37 -6.93
C GLY A 66 -9.13 20.20 -5.43
N ALA A 67 -8.18 19.65 -4.68
CA ALA A 67 -8.07 19.92 -3.24
C ALA A 67 -7.14 21.11 -3.00
#